data_AF-A0A836LFW3-F1
#
_entry.id   AF-A0A836LFW3-F1
#
_cell.length_a   1.000
_cell.length_b   1.000
_cell.length_c   1.000
_cell.angle_alpha   90.00
_cell.angle_beta   90.00
_cell.angle_gamma   90.00
#
_symmetry.space_group_name_H-M   'P 1'
#
loop_
_entity.id
_entity.type
_entity.pdbx_description
1 polymer ?
#
loop_
_entity_poly.entity_id
_entity_poly.type
_entity_poly.pdbx_seq_one_letter_code
_entity_poly.pdbx_strand_id
1 'polypeptide(L)'
;MLRKSPVRWVWLGGSGSSPSLGLDLRSPAGQFVNVVPEGMQPRRTAGHFNATPQANSLAATHYAHAPELRHIADGASMSLSGQRIPLLKPTLSKWSRQLRSDIYDELLKLPLRYALHDFRTLQAHIHAVPGITKSADVAAAAARERLPPGVYPASSSLSSGSPDAPAYYAVAGRDSAVGYAPPLGPADPVDVIPFFVHRTSNGHLPGKIHSMNAKTLMPAFYMRVQNIEGDMFRFEEELMKIFPTKKIFVRSHSVYVYNVNLDGRAVLHHWLLGLGF
;
A
#
# COMPACT_ATOMS: atom_id res chain seq x y z
N MET A 1 -54.02 4.73 51.69
CA MET A 1 -54.83 3.84 50.82
C MET A 1 -53.96 3.37 49.65
N LEU A 2 -53.38 2.17 49.75
CA LEU A 2 -52.62 1.56 48.65
C LEU A 2 -53.62 1.00 47.62
N ARG A 3 -53.66 1.60 46.42
CA ARG A 3 -54.46 1.08 45.30
C ARG A 3 -53.86 -0.26 44.87
N LYS A 4 -54.56 -1.37 45.17
CA LYS A 4 -54.26 -2.68 44.58
C LYS A 4 -54.62 -2.60 43.08
N SER A 5 -53.62 -2.46 42.21
CA SER A 5 -53.82 -2.67 40.77
C SER A 5 -54.05 -4.17 40.55
N PRO A 6 -55.13 -4.60 39.86
CA PRO A 6 -55.26 -6.00 39.48
C PRO A 6 -54.10 -6.34 38.53
N VAL A 7 -53.21 -7.23 38.96
CA VAL A 7 -52.17 -7.78 38.09
C VAL A 7 -52.91 -8.61 37.04
N ARG A 8 -53.05 -8.06 35.83
CA ARG A 8 -53.63 -8.77 34.70
C ARG A 8 -52.55 -9.71 34.17
N TRP A 9 -52.75 -11.00 34.36
CA TRP A 9 -51.86 -12.01 33.79
C TRP A 9 -52.00 -11.97 32.26
N VAL A 10 -50.90 -11.65 31.58
CA VAL A 10 -50.82 -11.64 30.13
C VAL A 10 -50.00 -12.84 29.69
N TRP A 11 -50.55 -13.65 28.80
CA TRP A 11 -49.81 -14.76 28.22
C TRP A 11 -48.79 -14.22 27.21
N LEU A 12 -47.50 -14.49 27.45
CA LEU A 12 -46.40 -14.13 26.54
C LEU A 12 -45.96 -15.39 25.82
N GLY A 13 -46.00 -15.38 24.49
CA GLY A 13 -45.66 -16.55 23.70
C GLY A 13 -45.63 -16.27 22.20
N GLY A 14 -45.54 -17.32 21.40
CA GLY A 14 -45.46 -17.24 19.95
C GLY A 14 -44.38 -18.17 19.39
N SER A 15 -44.42 -18.44 18.09
CA SER A 15 -43.46 -19.32 17.42
C SER A 15 -42.09 -18.67 17.16
N GLY A 16 -41.97 -17.34 17.36
CA GLY A 16 -40.74 -16.58 17.12
C GLY A 16 -39.57 -16.95 18.04
N SER A 17 -39.81 -17.64 19.16
CA SER A 17 -38.74 -18.16 20.04
C SER A 17 -38.08 -19.43 19.51
N SER A 18 -38.72 -20.14 18.59
CA SER A 18 -38.15 -21.34 17.99
C SER A 18 -37.26 -20.96 16.80
N PRO A 19 -36.04 -21.53 16.66
CA PRO A 19 -35.14 -21.18 15.58
C PRO A 19 -35.72 -21.59 14.22
N SER A 20 -35.58 -20.74 13.21
CA SER A 20 -35.81 -21.12 11.81
C SER A 20 -34.47 -21.09 11.07
N LEU A 21 -34.27 -22.05 10.17
CA LEU A 21 -33.07 -22.16 9.35
C LEU A 21 -33.44 -21.84 7.90
N GLY A 22 -32.77 -20.84 7.32
CA GLY A 22 -33.04 -20.42 5.95
C GLY A 22 -34.32 -19.58 5.84
N LEU A 23 -35.39 -20.17 5.32
CA LEU A 23 -36.67 -19.49 5.06
C LEU A 23 -37.70 -19.87 6.12
N ASP A 24 -38.26 -18.88 6.82
CA ASP A 24 -39.33 -19.13 7.79
C ASP A 24 -40.68 -19.33 7.06
N LEU A 25 -41.18 -20.57 7.08
CA LEU A 25 -42.47 -20.96 6.49
C LEU A 25 -43.63 -20.93 7.49
N ARG A 26 -43.38 -20.55 8.76
CA ARG A 26 -44.40 -20.53 9.80
C ARG A 26 -45.37 -19.35 9.57
N SER A 27 -46.58 -19.49 10.09
CA SER A 27 -47.59 -18.43 9.98
C SER A 27 -47.10 -17.13 10.62
N PRO A 28 -47.07 -15.99 9.89
CA PRO A 28 -46.60 -14.72 10.41
C PRO A 28 -47.51 -14.17 11.53
N ALA A 29 -48.79 -14.55 11.53
CA ALA A 29 -49.77 -14.08 12.51
C ALA A 29 -49.57 -14.67 13.93
N GLY A 30 -48.80 -15.75 14.07
CA GLY A 30 -48.57 -16.45 15.35
C GLY A 30 -47.15 -16.33 15.90
N GLN A 31 -46.28 -15.54 15.24
CA GLN A 31 -44.86 -15.44 15.60
C GLN A 31 -44.65 -14.74 16.95
N PHE A 32 -45.41 -13.68 17.22
CA PHE A 32 -45.29 -12.91 18.45
C PHE A 32 -46.68 -12.66 19.05
N VAL A 33 -46.93 -13.18 20.25
CA VAL A 33 -48.19 -13.00 20.98
C VAL A 33 -47.90 -12.27 22.29
N ASN A 34 -48.39 -11.03 22.38
CA ASN A 34 -48.15 -10.09 23.48
C ASN A 34 -46.65 -9.79 23.72
N VAL A 35 -45.79 -10.10 22.76
CA VAL A 35 -44.36 -9.77 22.72
C VAL A 35 -44.13 -8.75 21.61
N VAL A 36 -43.31 -7.74 21.86
CA VAL A 36 -42.95 -6.75 20.83
C VAL A 36 -41.95 -7.39 19.86
N PRO A 37 -42.27 -7.50 18.55
CA PRO A 37 -41.35 -8.02 17.56
C PRO A 37 -40.08 -7.18 17.48
N GLU A 38 -38.96 -7.79 17.09
CA GLU A 38 -37.77 -7.03 16.73
C GLU A 38 -38.09 -6.04 15.59
N GLY A 39 -37.61 -4.81 15.72
CA GLY A 39 -37.90 -3.71 14.78
C GLY A 39 -39.24 -2.97 14.98
N MET A 40 -40.12 -3.47 15.85
CA MET A 40 -41.37 -2.80 16.23
C MET A 40 -41.31 -2.08 17.58
N GLN A 41 -40.10 -1.96 18.16
CA GLN A 41 -39.89 -1.14 19.35
C GLN A 41 -40.31 0.31 19.05
N PRO A 42 -41.05 0.99 19.95
CA PRO A 42 -41.28 2.41 19.79
C PRO A 42 -39.93 3.12 19.66
N ARG A 43 -39.80 4.06 18.71
CA ARG A 43 -38.59 4.88 18.39
C ARG A 43 -37.99 5.69 19.57
N ARG A 44 -38.30 5.33 20.82
CA ARG A 44 -37.85 5.96 22.06
C ARG A 44 -36.72 5.21 22.76
N THR A 45 -36.00 4.33 22.09
CA THR A 45 -34.61 4.03 22.49
C THR A 45 -33.71 5.06 21.83
N ALA A 46 -33.59 6.20 22.52
CA ALA A 46 -32.75 7.31 22.12
C ALA A 46 -31.29 6.85 21.98
N GLY A 47 -30.83 6.85 20.73
CA GLY A 47 -29.43 6.93 20.32
C GLY A 47 -29.31 7.86 19.13
N HIS A 48 -30.04 8.99 19.14
CA HIS A 48 -29.98 9.97 18.05
C HIS A 48 -28.73 10.84 18.21
N PHE A 49 -27.62 10.41 17.62
CA PHE A 49 -26.59 11.33 17.17
C PHE A 49 -26.85 11.61 15.68
N ASN A 50 -27.46 12.77 15.39
CA ASN A 50 -27.58 13.40 14.07
C ASN A 50 -28.21 12.57 12.93
N ALA A 51 -29.54 12.56 12.82
CA ALA A 51 -30.21 12.16 11.59
C ALA A 51 -31.02 13.33 11.03
N THR A 52 -30.50 13.98 9.99
CA THR A 52 -31.27 14.86 9.11
C THR A 52 -32.24 14.01 8.27
N PRO A 53 -33.52 14.39 8.14
CA PRO A 53 -34.54 13.54 7.55
C PRO A 53 -34.65 13.79 6.04
N GLN A 54 -33.63 13.43 5.26
CA GLN A 54 -33.76 13.30 3.80
C GLN A 54 -32.85 12.19 3.27
N ALA A 55 -33.26 10.94 3.45
CA ALA A 55 -32.71 9.83 2.66
C ALA A 55 -33.78 8.74 2.49
N ASN A 56 -33.97 8.35 1.24
CA ASN A 56 -35.00 7.46 0.69
C ASN A 56 -35.40 6.26 1.56
N SER A 57 -36.71 6.02 1.60
CA SER A 57 -37.44 4.98 2.33
C SER A 57 -37.19 3.52 1.90
N LEU A 58 -36.10 3.24 1.18
CA LEU A 58 -35.69 1.87 0.80
C LEU A 58 -34.48 1.35 1.58
N ALA A 59 -33.88 2.16 2.45
CA ALA A 59 -32.75 1.78 3.30
C ALA A 59 -33.18 1.21 4.67
N ALA A 60 -34.40 0.68 4.80
CA ALA A 60 -34.98 0.20 6.06
C ALA A 60 -34.64 -1.27 6.35
N THR A 61 -33.37 -1.66 6.24
CA THR A 61 -32.87 -2.88 6.90
C THR A 61 -32.10 -2.43 8.15
N HIS A 62 -32.36 -3.11 9.27
CA HIS A 62 -31.91 -2.78 10.64
C HIS A 62 -30.39 -2.71 10.88
N TYR A 63 -29.58 -2.68 9.82
CA TYR A 63 -28.13 -2.48 9.81
C TYR A 63 -27.69 -1.21 9.06
N ALA A 64 -28.62 -0.32 8.68
CA ALA A 64 -28.30 0.89 7.92
C ALA A 64 -27.62 2.01 8.72
N HIS A 65 -27.38 1.84 10.01
CA HIS A 65 -26.96 2.94 10.89
C HIS A 65 -25.44 3.19 10.96
N ALA A 66 -24.59 2.28 10.45
CA ALA A 66 -23.18 2.59 10.24
C ALA A 66 -22.62 1.80 9.04
N PRO A 67 -22.06 2.47 8.01
CA PRO A 67 -21.44 1.77 6.89
C PRO A 67 -20.25 0.88 7.34
N GLU A 68 -19.59 1.24 8.44
CA GLU A 68 -18.50 0.46 9.05
C GLU A 68 -18.94 -0.92 9.55
N LEU A 69 -20.18 -1.06 10.02
CA LEU A 69 -20.72 -2.33 10.52
C LEU A 69 -21.13 -3.28 9.39
N ARG A 70 -21.37 -2.77 8.17
CA ARG A 70 -21.65 -3.61 6.99
C ARG A 70 -20.45 -4.49 6.64
N HIS A 71 -19.24 -4.01 6.88
CA HIS A 71 -18.00 -4.73 6.59
C HIS A 71 -17.75 -5.95 7.50
N ILE A 72 -18.37 -6.02 8.69
CA ILE A 72 -18.22 -7.17 9.59
C ILE A 72 -19.17 -8.31 9.19
N ALA A 73 -20.35 -8.00 8.65
CA ALA A 73 -21.28 -8.99 8.12
C ALA A 73 -20.80 -9.59 6.78
N ASP A 74 -20.14 -8.78 5.95
CA ASP A 74 -19.59 -9.21 4.65
C ASP A 74 -18.21 -9.89 4.75
N GLY A 75 -17.60 -9.96 5.94
CA GLY A 75 -16.29 -10.60 6.14
C GLY A 75 -16.27 -12.11 5.90
N ALA A 76 -17.44 -12.76 5.84
CA ALA A 76 -17.57 -14.20 5.58
C ALA A 76 -18.13 -14.53 4.18
N SER A 77 -18.64 -13.55 3.42
CA SER A 77 -19.23 -13.80 2.11
C SER A 77 -18.92 -12.70 1.11
N MET A 78 -18.33 -13.11 -0.02
CA MET A 78 -18.29 -12.40 -1.31
C MET A 78 -17.08 -11.49 -1.58
N SER A 79 -15.97 -12.18 -1.88
CA SER A 79 -15.32 -12.00 -3.19
C SER A 79 -16.37 -12.17 -4.30
N LEU A 80 -16.93 -11.08 -4.84
CA LEU A 80 -17.35 -10.96 -6.25
C LEU A 80 -18.10 -9.65 -6.59
N SER A 81 -18.53 -8.83 -5.62
CA SER A 81 -19.05 -7.49 -5.95
C SER A 81 -18.82 -6.43 -4.85
N GLY A 82 -17.87 -5.53 -5.12
CA GLY A 82 -18.26 -4.12 -5.12
C GLY A 82 -17.85 -3.18 -3.98
N GLN A 83 -17.17 -3.60 -2.91
CA GLN A 83 -16.53 -2.63 -2.00
C GLN A 83 -15.25 -3.20 -1.37
N ARG A 84 -14.14 -3.00 -2.09
CA ARG A 84 -12.82 -3.40 -1.63
C ARG A 84 -12.35 -2.43 -0.55
N ILE A 85 -12.23 -2.90 0.69
CA ILE A 85 -11.22 -2.31 1.59
C ILE A 85 -9.92 -2.31 0.80
N PRO A 86 -9.25 -1.15 0.62
CA PRO A 86 -8.01 -1.13 -0.14
C PRO A 86 -7.06 -2.11 0.52
N LEU A 87 -6.66 -3.15 -0.22
CA LEU A 87 -5.63 -4.08 0.24
C LEU A 87 -4.44 -3.21 0.62
N LEU A 88 -4.10 -3.20 1.90
CA LEU A 88 -2.98 -2.43 2.45
C LEU A 88 -1.70 -3.01 1.85
N LYS A 89 -1.35 -2.53 0.65
CA LYS A 89 -0.07 -2.81 0.04
C LYS A 89 0.98 -2.12 0.89
N PRO A 90 2.09 -2.79 1.16
CA PRO A 90 3.07 -2.26 2.09
C PRO A 90 3.68 -1.00 1.45
N THR A 91 3.72 0.09 2.22
CA THR A 91 3.91 1.45 1.70
C THR A 91 5.39 1.79 1.63
N LEU A 92 5.79 2.50 0.56
CA LEU A 92 7.17 2.97 0.40
C LEU A 92 7.46 4.05 1.46
N SER A 93 8.11 3.62 2.53
CA SER A 93 8.54 4.47 3.62
C SER A 93 9.96 4.96 3.36
N LYS A 94 10.41 5.97 4.12
CA LYS A 94 11.80 6.42 4.04
C LYS A 94 12.79 5.27 4.33
N TRP A 95 12.38 4.34 5.19
CA TRP A 95 13.19 3.25 5.73
C TRP A 95 12.75 1.86 5.24
N SER A 96 11.86 1.80 4.26
CA SER A 96 11.41 0.54 3.65
C SER A 96 11.18 0.78 2.16
N ARG A 97 12.00 0.13 1.33
CA ARG A 97 11.91 0.15 -0.12
C ARG A 97 11.24 -1.12 -0.60
N GLN A 98 9.93 -1.16 -0.40
CA GLN A 98 9.11 -2.18 -1.04
C GLN A 98 8.73 -1.65 -2.42
N LEU A 99 9.43 -2.16 -3.44
CA LEU A 99 9.10 -1.85 -4.82
C LEU A 99 7.78 -2.50 -5.20
N ARG A 100 7.01 -1.77 -6.00
CA ARG A 100 5.71 -2.21 -6.49
C ARG A 100 5.78 -2.41 -8.00
N SER A 101 5.47 -3.62 -8.45
CA SER A 101 5.43 -3.95 -9.87
C SER A 101 4.38 -3.13 -10.61
N ASP A 102 3.21 -2.90 -10.01
CA ASP A 102 2.13 -2.12 -10.64
C ASP A 102 2.54 -0.67 -10.95
N ILE A 103 3.33 -0.03 -10.09
CA ILE A 103 3.87 1.31 -10.36
C ILE A 103 4.96 1.24 -11.45
N TYR A 104 5.81 0.23 -11.38
CA TYR A 104 6.93 0.09 -12.32
C TYR A 104 6.46 -0.22 -13.75
N ASP A 105 5.43 -1.05 -13.90
CA ASP A 105 4.83 -1.35 -15.19
C ASP A 105 4.21 -0.09 -15.83
N GLU A 106 3.60 0.80 -15.04
CA GLU A 106 3.13 2.09 -15.56
C GLU A 106 4.29 3.01 -15.99
N LEU A 107 5.44 2.95 -15.30
CA LEU A 107 6.64 3.70 -15.71
C LEU A 107 7.21 3.17 -17.04
N LEU A 108 7.21 1.85 -17.24
CA LEU A 108 7.69 1.24 -18.49
C LEU A 108 6.78 1.53 -19.70
N LYS A 109 5.50 1.82 -19.46
CA LYS A 109 4.55 2.23 -20.52
C LYS A 109 4.74 3.68 -20.97
N LEU A 110 5.36 4.52 -20.13
CA LEU A 110 5.57 5.92 -20.47
C LEU A 110 6.66 6.05 -21.55
N PRO A 111 6.51 6.99 -22.50
CA PRO A 111 7.51 7.24 -23.53
C PRO A 111 8.71 8.06 -22.98
N LEU A 112 9.40 7.48 -22.00
CA LEU A 112 10.60 8.04 -21.39
C LEU A 112 11.79 7.91 -22.36
N ARG A 113 12.74 8.85 -22.29
CA ARG A 113 13.90 8.83 -23.19
C ARG A 113 14.90 7.74 -22.80
N TYR A 114 15.18 7.65 -21.50
CA TYR A 114 16.23 6.80 -20.96
C TYR A 114 15.68 5.42 -20.60
N ALA A 115 16.43 4.39 -20.98
CA ALA A 115 16.07 3.01 -20.65
C ALA A 115 16.09 2.79 -19.12
N LEU A 116 15.13 1.99 -18.65
CA LEU A 116 15.00 1.59 -17.26
C LEU A 116 15.44 0.12 -17.12
N HIS A 117 16.05 -0.23 -15.99
CA HIS A 117 16.36 -1.63 -15.65
C HIS A 117 15.10 -2.49 -15.58
N ASP A 118 15.21 -3.80 -15.81
CA ASP A 118 14.07 -4.69 -15.62
C ASP A 118 13.65 -4.77 -14.14
N PHE A 119 12.35 -4.87 -13.88
CA PHE A 119 11.82 -4.98 -12.51
C PHE A 119 12.41 -6.17 -11.75
N ARG A 120 12.61 -7.30 -12.44
CA ARG A 120 13.23 -8.50 -11.86
C ARG A 120 14.67 -8.23 -11.43
N THR A 121 15.43 -7.47 -12.21
CA THR A 121 16.80 -7.08 -11.88
C THR A 121 16.82 -6.17 -10.66
N LEU A 122 15.91 -5.19 -10.58
CA LEU A 122 15.76 -4.35 -9.38
C LEU A 122 15.38 -5.15 -8.15
N GLN A 123 14.41 -6.05 -8.28
CA GLN A 123 13.93 -6.87 -7.17
C GLN A 123 15.01 -7.86 -6.71
N ALA A 124 15.69 -8.51 -7.64
CA ALA A 124 16.82 -9.38 -7.35
C ALA A 124 17.96 -8.61 -6.70
N HIS A 125 18.27 -7.39 -7.14
CA HIS A 125 19.33 -6.56 -6.53
C HIS A 125 18.99 -6.15 -5.09
N ILE A 126 17.71 -5.96 -4.80
CA ILE A 126 17.19 -5.59 -3.48
C ILE A 126 17.10 -6.81 -2.54
N HIS A 127 16.75 -7.98 -3.09
CA HIS A 127 16.54 -9.24 -2.38
C HIS A 127 17.59 -10.29 -2.77
N ALA A 128 18.81 -9.85 -3.09
CA ALA A 128 19.91 -10.76 -3.41
C ALA A 128 20.42 -11.37 -2.10
N VAL A 129 19.79 -12.45 -1.65
CA VAL A 129 20.30 -13.83 -1.73
C VAL A 129 19.33 -14.70 -0.90
N PRO A 130 18.56 -15.60 -1.52
CA PRO A 130 17.81 -16.61 -0.78
C PRO A 130 18.78 -17.52 -0.03
N GLY A 131 18.70 -17.51 1.30
CA GLY A 131 19.15 -18.64 2.09
C GLY A 131 18.21 -19.84 1.86
N ILE A 132 18.83 -20.99 1.54
CA ILE A 132 18.34 -22.37 1.71
C ILE A 132 17.57 -23.00 0.53
N THR A 133 18.29 -23.79 -0.27
CA THR A 133 18.06 -25.25 -0.29
C THR A 133 19.39 -25.97 -0.08
N LYS A 134 19.51 -26.66 1.07
CA LYS A 134 20.50 -27.72 1.29
C LYS A 134 20.23 -28.84 0.28
N SER A 135 20.89 -28.81 -0.87
CA SER A 135 21.12 -30.00 -1.70
C SER A 135 22.48 -29.86 -2.36
N ALA A 136 23.38 -30.77 -2.01
CA ALA A 136 24.79 -30.76 -2.39
C ALA A 136 25.05 -30.93 -3.91
N ASP A 137 24.00 -30.97 -4.73
CA ASP A 137 24.10 -31.22 -6.18
C ASP A 137 23.92 -29.96 -7.05
N VAL A 138 23.52 -28.81 -6.49
CA VAL A 138 23.23 -27.58 -7.26
C VAL A 138 24.45 -26.65 -7.36
N ALA A 139 25.53 -26.91 -6.62
CA ALA A 139 26.76 -26.13 -6.68
C ALA A 139 27.40 -26.10 -8.08
N ALA A 140 27.15 -27.12 -8.91
CA ALA A 140 27.60 -27.16 -10.31
C ALA A 140 26.66 -26.41 -11.28
N ALA A 141 25.41 -26.16 -10.90
CA ALA A 141 24.42 -25.45 -11.71
C ALA A 141 24.39 -23.94 -11.45
N ALA A 142 24.70 -23.50 -10.22
CA ALA A 142 24.79 -22.09 -9.83
C ALA A 142 25.96 -21.34 -10.49
N ALA A 143 26.91 -22.05 -11.12
CA ALA A 143 27.97 -21.45 -11.93
C ALA A 143 27.47 -20.87 -13.28
N ARG A 144 26.19 -21.07 -13.63
CA ARG A 144 25.62 -20.63 -14.92
C ARG A 144 24.55 -19.54 -14.81
N GLU A 145 24.03 -19.22 -13.63
CA GLU A 145 23.18 -18.04 -13.44
C GLU A 145 24.06 -16.82 -13.20
N ARG A 146 24.06 -15.89 -14.17
CA ARG A 146 24.72 -14.59 -14.06
C ARG A 146 24.23 -13.89 -12.78
N LEU A 147 25.10 -13.83 -11.77
CA LEU A 147 24.90 -12.99 -10.60
C LEU A 147 24.66 -11.53 -11.07
N PRO A 148 23.80 -10.76 -10.38
CA PRO A 148 23.53 -9.39 -10.77
C PRO A 148 24.81 -8.54 -10.72
N PRO A 149 24.92 -7.51 -11.56
CA PRO A 149 26.11 -6.68 -11.66
C PRO A 149 26.46 -6.07 -10.29
N GLY A 150 27.72 -6.25 -9.86
CA GLY A 150 28.22 -5.79 -8.55
C GLY A 150 28.27 -6.85 -7.45
N VAL A 151 27.77 -8.08 -7.69
CA VAL A 151 27.88 -9.21 -6.75
C VAL A 151 29.12 -10.05 -7.09
N TYR A 152 30.08 -10.11 -6.16
CA TYR A 152 31.26 -10.97 -6.26
C TYR A 152 31.22 -12.05 -5.17
N PRO A 153 31.47 -13.34 -5.50
CA PRO A 153 31.58 -14.39 -4.49
C PRO A 153 32.82 -14.18 -3.63
N ALA A 154 32.68 -14.30 -2.31
CA ALA A 154 33.82 -14.21 -1.40
C ALA A 154 34.53 -15.57 -1.31
N SER A 155 35.83 -15.58 -1.56
CA SER A 155 36.70 -16.74 -1.32
C SER A 155 36.74 -17.04 0.18
N SER A 156 36.46 -18.28 0.55
CA SER A 156 36.21 -18.81 1.89
C SER A 156 37.41 -18.84 2.85
N SER A 157 38.40 -17.95 2.70
CA SER A 157 39.65 -18.03 3.47
C SER A 157 39.73 -17.17 4.73
N LEU A 158 38.68 -16.43 5.13
CA LEU A 158 38.82 -15.38 6.18
C LEU A 158 37.72 -15.32 7.27
N SER A 159 36.80 -16.29 7.39
CA SER A 159 35.83 -16.30 8.50
C SER A 159 35.88 -17.57 9.33
N SER A 160 36.63 -17.51 10.45
CA SER A 160 36.47 -18.41 11.58
C SER A 160 35.18 -18.04 12.34
N GLY A 161 34.08 -18.72 12.04
CA GLY A 161 32.84 -18.61 12.82
C GLY A 161 31.61 -18.92 11.97
N SER A 162 30.96 -20.06 12.28
CA SER A 162 29.74 -20.59 11.64
C SER A 162 29.92 -21.20 10.23
N PRO A 163 29.83 -22.54 10.07
CA PRO A 163 29.94 -23.22 8.78
C PRO A 163 28.67 -23.17 7.90
N ASP A 164 27.57 -22.57 8.33
CA ASP A 164 26.25 -22.72 7.67
C ASP A 164 25.77 -21.48 6.88
N ALA A 165 26.59 -20.43 6.75
CA ALA A 165 26.27 -19.28 5.90
C ALA A 165 27.53 -18.79 5.15
N PRO A 166 27.52 -18.70 3.80
CA PRO A 166 28.65 -18.14 3.06
C PRO A 166 28.92 -16.70 3.50
N ALA A 167 30.13 -16.45 4.00
CA ALA A 167 30.56 -15.15 4.50
C ALA A 167 30.91 -14.21 3.35
N TYR A 168 29.98 -13.33 2.98
CA TYR A 168 30.16 -12.36 1.89
C TYR A 168 30.77 -11.03 2.39
N TYR A 169 32.05 -10.75 2.22
CA TYR A 169 32.63 -9.44 2.57
C TYR A 169 32.22 -8.39 1.51
N ALA A 170 31.57 -7.29 1.93
CA ALA A 170 31.25 -6.12 1.09
C ALA A 170 30.54 -6.39 -0.26
N VAL A 171 29.40 -7.09 -0.23
CA VAL A 171 28.61 -7.38 -1.44
C VAL A 171 27.51 -6.32 -1.64
N ALA A 172 27.53 -5.67 -2.80
CA ALA A 172 26.38 -4.93 -3.30
C ALA A 172 25.21 -5.90 -3.45
N GLY A 173 24.08 -5.66 -2.76
CA GLY A 173 22.95 -6.59 -2.76
C GLY A 173 23.16 -7.77 -1.81
N ARG A 174 23.37 -7.48 -0.52
CA ARG A 174 23.02 -8.45 0.54
C ARG A 174 21.52 -8.38 0.79
N ASP A 175 20.95 -9.51 1.18
CA ASP A 175 19.53 -9.61 1.50
C ASP A 175 19.13 -8.60 2.59
N SER A 176 18.35 -7.60 2.18
CA SER A 176 17.91 -6.50 3.05
C SER A 176 16.41 -6.62 3.26
N ALA A 177 15.99 -6.87 4.50
CA ALA A 177 14.57 -6.85 4.85
C ALA A 177 13.91 -5.49 4.55
N VAL A 178 14.70 -4.42 4.61
CA VAL A 178 14.31 -3.04 4.28
C VAL A 178 14.34 -2.79 2.76
N GLY A 179 15.04 -3.64 2.02
CA GLY A 179 15.22 -3.50 0.59
C GLY A 179 16.23 -2.43 0.17
N TYR A 180 17.29 -2.24 0.96
CA TYR A 180 18.39 -1.35 0.56
C TYR A 180 19.36 -2.05 -0.38
N ALA A 181 19.64 -1.41 -1.52
CA ALA A 181 20.70 -1.82 -2.44
C ALA A 181 21.45 -0.58 -2.97
N PRO A 182 22.77 -0.68 -3.28
CA PRO A 182 23.54 0.39 -3.91
C PRO A 182 23.04 0.69 -5.34
N PRO A 183 23.41 1.83 -5.96
CA PRO A 183 23.03 2.15 -7.33
C PRO A 183 23.56 1.10 -8.32
N LEU A 184 22.76 0.75 -9.33
CA LEU A 184 23.12 -0.22 -10.38
C LEU A 184 23.96 0.39 -11.51
N GLY A 185 23.91 1.71 -11.67
CA GLY A 185 24.45 2.38 -12.85
C GLY A 185 23.46 2.35 -14.03
N PRO A 186 23.82 2.95 -15.18
CA PRO A 186 22.92 3.10 -16.32
C PRO A 186 22.42 1.75 -16.85
N ALA A 187 21.17 1.69 -17.28
CA ALA A 187 20.61 0.48 -17.91
C ALA A 187 21.21 0.22 -19.30
N ASP A 188 21.37 1.28 -20.10
CA ASP A 188 22.10 1.23 -21.36
C ASP A 188 23.48 1.88 -21.17
N PRO A 189 24.60 1.14 -21.33
CA PRO A 189 25.94 1.70 -21.19
C PRO A 189 26.34 2.61 -22.36
N VAL A 190 25.60 2.61 -23.47
CA VAL A 190 25.89 3.44 -24.65
C VAL A 190 25.27 4.83 -24.53
N ASP A 191 24.12 4.94 -23.84
CA ASP A 191 23.44 6.21 -23.64
C ASP A 191 24.01 6.99 -22.44
N VAL A 192 24.07 8.31 -22.57
CA VAL A 192 24.63 9.21 -21.55
C VAL A 192 23.52 10.00 -20.91
N ILE A 193 23.25 9.72 -19.63
CA ILE A 193 22.28 10.47 -18.84
C ILE A 193 22.88 11.84 -18.49
N PRO A 194 22.24 12.97 -18.86
CA PRO A 194 22.82 14.31 -18.73
C PRO A 194 22.73 14.90 -17.32
N PHE A 195 22.07 14.20 -16.39
CA PHE A 195 21.97 14.55 -14.99
C PHE A 195 22.40 13.38 -14.12
N PHE A 196 22.92 13.68 -12.94
CA PHE A 196 23.30 12.72 -11.92
C PHE A 196 22.55 13.01 -10.63
N VAL A 197 22.00 11.96 -10.02
CA VAL A 197 21.18 12.10 -8.81
C VAL A 197 21.93 11.52 -7.63
N HIS A 198 22.33 12.38 -6.69
CA HIS A 198 23.06 11.96 -5.50
C HIS A 198 22.11 11.44 -4.43
N ARG A 199 22.46 10.29 -3.86
CA ARG A 199 21.82 9.79 -2.64
C ARG A 199 22.24 10.62 -1.43
N THR A 200 21.38 10.65 -0.42
CA THR A 200 21.72 11.22 0.89
C THR A 200 22.77 10.36 1.60
N SER A 201 23.36 10.86 2.70
CA SER A 201 24.33 10.09 3.52
C SER A 201 23.80 8.74 4.00
N ASN A 202 22.49 8.62 4.21
CA ASN A 202 21.82 7.37 4.60
C ASN A 202 21.36 6.54 3.39
N GLY A 203 21.81 6.90 2.19
CA GLY A 203 21.45 6.22 0.95
C GLY A 203 20.06 6.54 0.40
N HIS A 204 19.24 7.38 1.04
CA HIS A 204 17.90 7.73 0.52
C HIS A 204 17.97 8.53 -0.78
N LEU A 205 16.97 8.31 -1.64
CA LEU A 205 16.76 9.09 -2.85
C LEU A 205 16.21 10.49 -2.53
N PRO A 206 16.50 11.49 -3.38
CA PRO A 206 15.94 12.82 -3.23
C PRO A 206 14.47 12.85 -3.66
N GLY A 207 13.66 13.58 -2.89
CA GLY A 207 12.20 13.63 -3.08
C GLY A 207 11.52 13.82 -1.73
N LYS A 208 11.53 15.04 -1.21
CA LYS A 208 10.89 15.38 0.07
C LYS A 208 9.56 16.05 -0.18
N ILE A 209 8.55 15.66 0.59
CA ILE A 209 7.20 16.23 0.47
C ILE A 209 7.02 17.25 1.58
N HIS A 210 6.52 18.41 1.18
CA HIS A 210 6.21 19.52 2.07
C HIS A 210 4.77 19.95 1.83
N SER A 211 4.10 20.45 2.86
CA SER A 211 2.85 21.19 2.69
C SER A 211 3.19 22.62 2.22
N MET A 212 2.36 23.16 1.32
CA MET A 212 2.47 24.56 0.90
C MET A 212 2.31 25.52 2.09
N ASN A 213 1.48 25.17 3.07
CA ASN A 213 1.38 25.89 4.33
C ASN A 213 1.20 24.92 5.50
N ALA A 214 2.31 24.56 6.12
CA ALA A 214 2.32 23.66 7.28
C ALA A 214 1.68 24.29 8.53
N LYS A 215 1.68 25.62 8.66
CA LYS A 215 1.12 26.30 9.85
C LYS A 215 -0.39 26.14 9.94
N THR A 216 -1.07 26.15 8.80
CA THR A 216 -2.52 25.99 8.71
C THR A 216 -2.94 24.54 8.43
N LEU A 217 -2.00 23.59 8.47
CA LEU A 217 -2.22 22.19 8.09
C LEU A 217 -2.94 22.04 6.73
N MET A 218 -2.56 22.88 5.76
CA MET A 218 -3.23 22.88 4.46
C MET A 218 -2.97 21.56 3.72
N PRO A 219 -4.01 20.87 3.22
CA PRO A 219 -3.89 19.57 2.54
C PRO A 219 -3.41 19.71 1.08
N ALA A 220 -2.60 20.74 0.79
CA ALA A 220 -1.97 20.94 -0.50
C ALA A 220 -0.46 20.75 -0.35
N PHE A 221 0.06 19.74 -1.04
CA PHE A 221 1.46 19.31 -0.91
C PHE A 221 2.23 19.53 -2.21
N TYR A 222 3.54 19.70 -2.05
CA TYR A 222 4.48 19.74 -3.16
C TYR A 222 5.70 18.88 -2.84
N MET A 223 6.29 18.32 -3.89
CA MET A 223 7.52 17.57 -3.82
C MET A 223 8.69 18.48 -4.18
N ARG A 224 9.73 18.46 -3.35
CA ARG A 224 11.02 19.13 -3.58
C ARG A 224 12.09 18.08 -3.79
N VAL A 225 12.66 18.05 -5.00
CA VAL A 225 13.78 17.17 -5.36
C VAL A 225 15.06 17.99 -5.30
N GLN A 226 15.98 17.56 -4.44
CA GLN A 226 17.31 18.18 -4.23
C GLN A 226 18.38 17.22 -4.73
N ASN A 227 19.67 17.59 -4.63
CA ASN A 227 20.79 16.67 -4.92
C ASN A 227 20.82 16.16 -6.37
N ILE A 228 20.34 16.98 -7.31
CA ILE A 228 20.49 16.72 -8.74
C ILE A 228 21.63 17.60 -9.23
N GLU A 229 22.60 16.99 -9.90
CA GLU A 229 23.74 17.65 -10.54
C GLU A 229 23.68 17.41 -12.05
N GLY A 230 24.26 18.31 -12.84
CA GLY A 230 24.19 18.27 -14.30
C GLY A 230 23.00 19.04 -14.86
N ASP A 231 22.40 18.53 -15.93
CA ASP A 231 21.31 19.21 -16.66
C ASP A 231 19.95 19.05 -15.95
N MET A 232 19.60 20.05 -15.15
CA MET A 232 18.34 20.10 -14.41
C MET A 232 17.11 20.26 -15.32
N PHE A 233 17.27 20.83 -16.52
CA PHE A 233 16.16 21.02 -17.46
C PHE A 233 15.82 19.71 -18.16
N ARG A 234 16.82 18.88 -18.48
CA ARG A 234 16.58 17.51 -18.96
C ARG A 234 15.88 16.65 -17.92
N PHE A 235 16.24 16.82 -16.65
CA PHE A 235 15.52 16.18 -15.56
C PHE A 235 14.05 16.64 -15.49
N GLU A 236 13.79 17.94 -15.65
CA GLU A 236 12.43 18.49 -15.73
C GLU A 236 11.65 17.96 -16.93
N GLU A 237 12.26 17.85 -18.11
CA GLU A 237 11.63 17.29 -19.31
C GLU A 237 11.12 15.87 -19.08
N GLU A 238 11.91 15.01 -18.43
CA GLU A 238 11.45 13.66 -18.07
C GLU A 238 10.36 13.70 -17.00
N LEU A 239 10.44 14.61 -16.02
CA LEU A 239 9.37 14.78 -15.05
C LEU A 239 8.06 15.29 -15.67
N MET A 240 8.11 16.10 -16.73
CA MET A 240 6.93 16.51 -17.48
C MET A 240 6.26 15.32 -18.17
N LYS A 241 7.01 14.29 -18.56
CA LYS A 241 6.45 13.03 -19.10
C LYS A 241 5.80 12.18 -18.01
N ILE A 242 6.42 12.11 -16.84
CA ILE A 242 5.89 11.34 -15.69
C ILE A 242 4.66 12.02 -15.08
N PHE A 243 4.69 13.35 -14.98
CA PHE A 243 3.66 14.16 -14.33
C PHE A 243 3.12 15.25 -15.28
N PRO A 244 2.47 14.88 -16.40
CA PRO A 244 2.07 15.83 -17.45
C PRO A 244 1.06 16.89 -16.98
N THR A 245 0.31 16.60 -15.91
CA THR A 245 -0.72 17.50 -15.36
C THR A 245 -0.23 18.38 -14.21
N LYS A 246 1.03 18.26 -13.81
CA LYS A 246 1.56 18.94 -12.62
C LYS A 246 2.38 20.17 -12.99
N LYS A 247 2.39 21.15 -12.10
CA LYS A 247 3.21 22.35 -12.26
C LYS A 247 4.61 22.04 -11.75
N ILE A 248 5.60 22.18 -12.64
CA ILE A 248 7.00 21.92 -12.35
C ILE A 248 7.76 23.25 -12.44
N PHE A 249 8.68 23.47 -11.51
CA PHE A 249 9.55 24.63 -11.50
C PHE A 249 10.97 24.20 -11.17
N VAL A 250 11.92 24.62 -12.00
CA VAL A 250 13.34 24.39 -11.77
C VAL A 250 13.99 25.62 -11.14
N ARG A 251 14.83 25.39 -10.13
CA ARG A 251 15.78 26.35 -9.58
C ARG A 251 17.15 25.70 -9.52
N SER A 252 18.20 26.51 -9.38
CA SER A 252 19.60 26.06 -9.33
C SER A 252 19.93 24.95 -8.31
N HIS A 253 19.13 24.80 -7.25
CA HIS A 253 19.40 23.87 -6.16
C HIS A 253 18.29 22.83 -5.93
N SER A 254 17.15 22.97 -6.61
CA SER A 254 16.05 22.01 -6.48
C SER A 254 14.99 22.17 -7.56
N VAL A 255 14.34 21.05 -7.88
CA VAL A 255 13.15 20.99 -8.73
C VAL A 255 11.92 20.83 -7.84
N TYR A 256 10.89 21.63 -8.11
CA TYR A 256 9.63 21.65 -7.37
C TYR A 256 8.51 21.09 -8.24
N VAL A 257 7.76 20.12 -7.73
CA VAL A 257 6.58 19.56 -8.38
C VAL A 257 5.37 19.76 -7.47
N TYR A 258 4.41 20.58 -7.89
CA TYR A 258 3.25 20.95 -7.08
C TYR A 258 2.08 19.97 -7.23
N ASN A 259 1.25 19.90 -6.19
CA ASN A 259 0.06 19.04 -6.10
C ASN A 259 0.40 17.55 -6.25
N VAL A 260 1.47 17.13 -5.57
CA VAL A 260 1.98 15.76 -5.55
C VAL A 260 2.18 15.31 -4.10
N ASN A 261 1.67 14.12 -3.80
CA ASN A 261 1.70 13.49 -2.48
C ASN A 261 2.73 12.35 -2.41
N LEU A 262 2.67 11.55 -1.34
CA LEU A 262 3.56 10.39 -1.09
C LEU A 262 3.58 9.41 -2.25
N ASP A 263 2.48 9.31 -2.98
CA ASP A 263 2.37 8.46 -4.18
C ASP A 263 3.31 8.93 -5.30
N GLY A 264 3.35 10.24 -5.59
CA GLY A 264 4.27 10.73 -6.63
C GLY A 264 5.73 10.69 -6.20
N ARG A 265 6.02 10.77 -4.88
CA ARG A 265 7.37 10.43 -4.38
C ARG A 265 7.70 8.96 -4.63
N ALA A 266 6.76 8.06 -4.41
CA ALA A 266 6.97 6.64 -4.71
C ALA A 266 7.26 6.44 -6.21
N VAL A 267 6.47 7.04 -7.11
CA VAL A 267 6.72 7.01 -8.57
C VAL A 267 8.11 7.55 -8.91
N LEU A 268 8.49 8.71 -8.38
CA LEU A 268 9.83 9.29 -8.57
C LEU A 268 10.93 8.32 -8.13
N HIS A 269 10.79 7.71 -6.95
CA HIS A 269 11.81 6.79 -6.44
C HIS A 269 11.92 5.51 -7.28
N HIS A 270 10.80 4.98 -7.81
CA HIS A 270 10.83 3.82 -8.71
C HIS A 270 11.55 4.17 -10.01
N TRP A 271 11.28 5.35 -10.57
CA TRP A 271 11.95 5.84 -11.77
C TRP A 271 13.45 6.03 -11.55
N LEU A 272 13.87 6.68 -10.47
CA LEU A 272 15.30 6.87 -10.15
C LEU A 272 16.06 5.55 -9.94
N LEU A 273 15.44 4.58 -9.27
CA LEU A 273 16.04 3.24 -9.11
C LEU A 273 16.13 2.51 -10.45
N GLY A 274 15.10 2.63 -11.29
CA GLY A 274 15.09 2.08 -12.63
C GLY A 274 16.13 2.69 -13.55
N LEU A 275 16.46 3.98 -13.40
CA LEU A 275 17.57 4.63 -14.11
C LEU A 275 18.95 4.20 -13.58
N GLY A 276 18.99 3.61 -12.38
CA GLY A 276 20.20 3.10 -11.75
C GLY A 276 20.87 4.03 -10.73
N PHE A 277 20.15 5.07 -10.25
CA PHE A 277 20.63 6.02 -9.24
C PHE A 277 20.43 5.56 -7.79
#